data_AF-A0A6P0NIA6-F1
#
_entry.id   AF-A0A6P0NIA6-F1
#
_cell.length_a   1.000
_cell.length_b   1.000
_cell.length_c   1.000
_cell.angle_alpha   90.00
_cell.angle_beta   90.00
_cell.angle_gamma   90.00
#
_symmetry.space_group_name_H-M   'P 1'
#
loop_
_entity.id
_entity.type
_entity.pdbx_description
1 polymer ?
#
loop_
_entity_poly.entity_id
_entity_poly.type
_entity_poly.pdbx_seq_one_letter_code
_entity_poly.pdbx_strand_id
1 'polypeptide(L)'
;MQVKTVTNNQNSATNNQAPEITLDNKNQNLTQVLVEELQSEIGAKSRSIQSVAHRITLEVERICTKSDRIQNSGEIDTWMLNLARHRLHKCLSYYKLGSRQGRVELHSNLSTMVYRHVAPSQSQLNLVVSKSR
;
A
#
# COMPACT_ATOMS: atom_id res chain seq x y z
N MET A 1 7.63 -23.20 -65.92
CA MET A 1 8.30 -23.92 -64.80
C MET A 1 7.61 -23.52 -63.51
N GLN A 2 6.99 -24.49 -62.83
CA GLN A 2 6.38 -24.32 -61.51
C GLN A 2 7.39 -24.80 -60.47
N VAL A 3 7.55 -24.06 -59.37
CA VAL A 3 7.91 -24.62 -58.06
C VAL A 3 7.33 -23.72 -56.98
N LYS A 4 6.31 -24.22 -56.29
CA LYS A 4 5.92 -23.82 -54.94
C LYS A 4 6.81 -24.63 -53.98
N THR A 5 7.28 -24.03 -52.89
CA THR A 5 7.12 -24.59 -51.54
C THR A 5 7.58 -23.62 -50.44
N VAL A 6 6.70 -23.49 -49.45
CA VAL A 6 6.96 -22.99 -48.09
C VAL A 6 7.84 -23.99 -47.35
N THR A 7 8.84 -23.52 -46.61
CA THR A 7 9.39 -24.25 -45.45
C THR A 7 9.76 -23.27 -44.33
N ASN A 8 8.85 -23.23 -43.36
CA ASN A 8 9.10 -22.86 -41.97
C ASN A 8 10.27 -23.69 -41.41
N ASN A 9 11.24 -23.08 -40.74
CA ASN A 9 12.07 -23.84 -39.82
C ASN A 9 12.48 -23.00 -38.61
N GLN A 10 11.97 -23.47 -37.48
CA GLN A 10 12.37 -23.15 -36.12
C GLN A 10 13.87 -23.37 -35.96
N ASN A 11 14.54 -22.54 -35.15
CA ASN A 11 15.67 -22.96 -34.33
C ASN A 11 15.91 -21.98 -33.17
N SER A 12 15.46 -22.45 -32.01
CA SER A 12 15.89 -22.21 -30.65
C SER A 12 17.14 -21.36 -30.43
N ALA A 13 16.97 -20.29 -29.65
CA ALA A 13 18.00 -19.81 -28.73
C ALA A 13 17.40 -19.77 -27.33
N THR A 14 17.68 -20.83 -26.56
CA THR A 14 17.61 -20.85 -25.10
C THR A 14 18.37 -19.65 -24.56
N ASN A 15 17.71 -18.78 -23.79
CA ASN A 15 18.42 -17.94 -22.85
C ASN A 15 17.65 -17.81 -21.54
N ASN A 16 18.34 -18.16 -20.46
CA ASN A 16 17.85 -18.24 -19.10
C ASN A 16 17.41 -16.87 -18.61
N GLN A 17 16.11 -16.56 -18.67
CA GLN A 17 15.56 -15.42 -17.95
C GLN A 17 15.40 -15.82 -16.48
N ALA A 18 16.42 -15.51 -15.67
CA ALA A 18 16.20 -15.32 -14.24
C ALA A 18 15.02 -14.34 -14.08
N PRO A 19 14.07 -14.55 -13.16
CA PRO A 19 12.90 -13.69 -13.06
C PRO A 19 13.39 -12.29 -12.70
N GLU A 20 13.29 -11.36 -13.64
CA GLU A 20 13.47 -9.95 -13.39
C GLU A 20 12.39 -9.57 -12.37
N ILE A 21 12.77 -9.48 -11.10
CA ILE A 21 11.87 -9.11 -10.01
C ILE A 21 11.52 -7.64 -10.25
N THR A 22 10.48 -7.40 -11.04
CA THR A 22 9.99 -6.07 -11.38
C THR A 22 9.63 -5.30 -10.12
N LEU A 23 9.86 -3.98 -10.11
CA LEU A 23 9.47 -3.08 -9.00
C LEU A 23 8.00 -3.27 -8.59
N ASP A 24 7.13 -3.55 -9.56
CA ASP A 24 5.73 -3.90 -9.34
C ASP A 24 5.55 -5.12 -8.44
N ASN A 25 6.34 -6.18 -8.63
CA ASN A 25 6.31 -7.38 -7.79
C ASN A 25 6.79 -7.08 -6.36
N LYS A 26 7.78 -6.21 -6.20
CA LYS A 26 8.24 -5.76 -4.87
C LYS A 26 7.17 -4.96 -4.14
N ASN A 27 6.51 -4.03 -4.83
CA ASN A 27 5.41 -3.26 -4.27
C ASN A 27 4.20 -4.15 -3.94
N GLN A 28 3.90 -5.15 -4.77
CA GLN A 28 2.86 -6.14 -4.48
C GLN A 28 3.20 -6.93 -3.20
N ASN A 29 4.44 -7.37 -3.07
CA ASN A 29 4.90 -8.09 -1.88
C ASN A 29 4.83 -7.21 -0.62
N LEU A 30 5.32 -5.97 -0.69
CA LEU A 30 5.26 -5.03 0.44
C LEU A 30 3.80 -4.72 0.81
N THR A 31 2.94 -4.53 -0.19
CA THR A 31 1.50 -4.32 0.05
C THR A 31 0.89 -5.51 0.78
N GLN A 32 1.21 -6.74 0.36
CA GLN A 32 0.70 -7.95 1.01
C GLN A 32 1.18 -8.08 2.47
N VAL A 33 2.44 -7.78 2.75
CA VAL A 33 2.98 -7.73 4.12
C VAL A 33 2.19 -6.74 4.98
N LEU A 34 1.95 -5.52 4.48
CA LEU A 34 1.20 -4.50 5.23
C LEU A 34 -0.27 -4.87 5.43
N VAL A 35 -0.87 -5.59 4.49
CA VAL A 35 -2.24 -6.10 4.62
C VAL A 35 -2.33 -7.10 5.76
N GLU A 36 -1.38 -8.04 5.82
CA GLU A 36 -1.34 -9.06 6.87
C GLU A 36 -1.15 -8.43 8.25
N GLU A 37 -0.23 -7.46 8.36
CA GLU A 37 0.00 -6.69 9.59
C GLU A 37 -1.23 -5.83 9.98
N LEU A 38 -1.95 -5.23 9.02
CA LEU A 38 -3.20 -4.53 9.30
C LEU A 38 -4.32 -5.46 9.77
N GLN A 39 -4.42 -6.64 9.16
CA GLN A 39 -5.45 -7.62 9.51
C GLN A 39 -5.24 -8.20 10.90
N SER A 40 -3.99 -8.46 11.30
CA SER A 40 -3.69 -8.97 12.63
C SER A 40 -4.06 -7.95 13.73
N GLU A 41 -3.92 -6.65 13.45
CA GLU A 41 -4.20 -5.58 14.41
C GLU A 41 -5.69 -5.17 14.46
N ILE A 42 -6.39 -5.17 13.33
CA ILE A 42 -7.77 -4.68 13.22
C ILE A 42 -8.80 -5.83 13.29
N GLY A 43 -8.37 -7.07 13.06
CA GLY A 43 -9.20 -8.28 13.21
C GLY A 43 -10.25 -8.50 12.11
N ALA A 44 -10.41 -7.58 11.16
CA ALA A 44 -11.38 -7.67 10.08
C ALA A 44 -10.70 -7.72 8.71
N LYS A 45 -11.16 -8.58 7.81
CA LYS A 45 -10.78 -8.52 6.38
C LYS A 45 -11.69 -7.50 5.70
N SER A 46 -11.16 -6.32 5.40
CA SER A 46 -11.90 -5.30 4.64
C SER A 46 -11.18 -4.93 3.35
N ARG A 47 -11.95 -4.58 2.32
CA ARG A 47 -11.42 -3.95 1.09
C ARG A 47 -10.68 -2.64 1.40
N SER A 48 -11.03 -2.02 2.52
CA SER A 48 -10.45 -0.78 2.98
C SER A 48 -9.03 -0.95 3.53
N ILE A 49 -8.70 -2.08 4.16
CA ILE A 49 -7.34 -2.44 4.58
C ILE A 49 -6.42 -2.60 3.36
N GLN A 50 -6.87 -3.30 2.33
CA GLN A 50 -6.14 -3.45 1.07
C GLN A 50 -5.82 -2.10 0.43
N SER A 51 -6.81 -1.21 0.36
CA SER A 51 -6.62 0.14 -0.18
C SER A 51 -5.64 0.97 0.65
N VAL A 52 -5.71 0.88 1.99
CA VAL A 52 -4.79 1.59 2.89
C VAL A 52 -3.36 1.09 2.71
N ALA A 53 -3.15 -0.23 2.72
CA ALA A 53 -1.83 -0.83 2.53
C ALA A 53 -1.22 -0.41 1.19
N HIS A 54 -1.98 -0.50 0.10
CA HIS A 54 -1.51 -0.11 -1.24
C HIS A 54 -1.09 1.37 -1.30
N ARG A 55 -1.86 2.27 -0.67
CA ARG A 55 -1.53 3.70 -0.64
C ARG A 55 -0.28 3.99 0.19
N ILE A 56 -0.06 3.25 1.28
CA ILE A 56 1.19 3.34 2.05
C ILE A 56 2.37 2.90 1.18
N THR A 57 2.25 1.78 0.47
CA THR A 57 3.28 1.27 -0.44
C THR A 57 3.66 2.32 -1.49
N LEU A 58 2.69 2.90 -2.21
CA LEU A 58 2.95 3.91 -3.24
C LEU A 58 3.64 5.16 -2.68
N GLU A 59 3.25 5.60 -1.49
CA GLU A 59 3.88 6.77 -0.87
C GLU A 59 5.31 6.47 -0.42
N VAL A 60 5.56 5.28 0.11
CA VAL A 60 6.89 4.81 0.51
C VAL A 60 7.81 4.70 -0.70
N GLU A 61 7.34 4.06 -1.77
CA GLU A 61 8.03 3.99 -3.04
C GLU A 61 8.39 5.39 -3.53
N ARG A 62 7.41 6.29 -3.61
CA ARG A 62 7.62 7.69 -4.04
C ARG A 62 8.69 8.40 -3.20
N ILE A 63 8.73 8.15 -1.89
CA ILE A 63 9.74 8.76 -1.00
C ILE A 63 11.11 8.15 -1.25
N CYS A 64 11.21 6.83 -1.34
CA CYS A 64 12.46 6.15 -1.61
C CYS A 64 13.01 6.60 -2.96
N THR A 65 12.21 6.66 -4.02
CA THR A 65 12.62 7.11 -5.36
C THR A 65 13.14 8.56 -5.37
N LYS A 66 12.55 9.45 -4.57
CA LYS A 66 12.95 10.88 -4.54
C LYS A 66 14.08 11.19 -3.56
N SER A 67 14.48 10.24 -2.73
CA SER A 67 15.46 10.48 -1.67
C SER A 67 16.84 9.99 -2.09
N ASP A 68 17.70 10.93 -2.49
CA ASP A 68 19.09 10.62 -2.87
C ASP A 68 19.83 9.86 -1.76
N ARG A 69 19.58 10.20 -0.49
CA ARG A 69 20.17 9.49 0.65
C ARG A 69 19.78 8.01 0.69
N ILE A 70 18.52 7.69 0.38
CA ILE A 70 18.03 6.31 0.37
C ILE A 70 18.55 5.59 -0.87
N GLN A 71 18.50 6.24 -2.03
CA GLN A 71 19.02 5.67 -3.28
C GLN A 71 20.51 5.34 -3.17
N ASN A 72 21.29 6.24 -2.56
CA ASN A 72 22.73 6.06 -2.37
C ASN A 72 23.09 5.10 -1.23
N SER A 73 22.11 4.65 -0.42
CA SER A 73 22.36 3.75 0.71
C SER A 73 22.61 2.30 0.29
N GLY A 74 22.15 1.89 -0.90
CA GLY A 74 22.19 0.50 -1.35
C GLY A 74 21.17 -0.42 -0.66
N GLU A 75 20.47 0.03 0.38
CA GLU A 75 19.55 -0.77 1.19
C GLU A 75 18.07 -0.35 1.01
N ILE A 76 17.67 -0.07 -0.22
CA ILE A 76 16.34 0.50 -0.54
C ILE A 76 15.21 -0.37 0.00
N ASP A 77 15.30 -1.70 -0.13
CA ASP A 77 14.25 -2.64 0.32
C ASP A 77 14.06 -2.57 1.85
N THR A 78 15.15 -2.49 2.61
CA THR A 78 15.13 -2.30 4.07
C THR A 78 14.49 -0.96 4.45
N TRP A 79 14.86 0.12 3.75
CA TRP A 79 14.27 1.45 3.94
C TRP A 79 12.77 1.45 3.64
N MET A 80 12.35 0.80 2.55
CA MET A 80 10.95 0.69 2.16
C MET A 80 10.15 -0.03 3.24
N LEU A 81 10.60 -1.20 3.69
CA LEU A 81 9.91 -1.97 4.73
C LEU A 81 9.81 -1.20 6.05
N ASN A 82 10.91 -0.59 6.50
CA ASN A 82 10.93 0.19 7.74
C ASN A 82 10.02 1.42 7.67
N LEU A 83 10.05 2.16 6.55
CA LEU A 83 9.22 3.34 6.36
C LEU A 83 7.73 2.97 6.25
N ALA A 84 7.42 1.87 5.56
CA ALA A 84 6.07 1.36 5.43
C ALA A 84 5.48 0.96 6.78
N ARG A 85 6.23 0.20 7.60
CA ARG A 85 5.83 -0.16 8.97
C ARG A 85 5.66 1.05 9.87
N HIS A 86 6.58 2.00 9.80
CA HIS A 86 6.47 3.24 10.57
C HIS A 86 5.16 3.99 10.24
N ARG A 87 4.84 4.11 8.95
CA ARG A 87 3.60 4.73 8.47
C ARG A 87 2.38 3.94 8.92
N LEU A 88 2.42 2.62 8.81
CA LEU A 88 1.36 1.73 9.29
C LEU A 88 1.09 1.92 10.78
N HIS A 89 2.12 1.93 11.62
CA HIS A 89 1.96 2.13 13.06
C HIS A 89 1.33 3.48 13.37
N LYS A 90 1.73 4.57 12.69
CA LYS A 90 1.07 5.87 12.85
C LYS A 90 -0.42 5.78 12.49
N CYS A 91 -0.75 5.10 11.41
CA CYS A 91 -2.13 4.87 10.99
C CYS A 91 -2.95 4.10 12.06
N LEU A 92 -2.37 3.06 12.64
CA LEU A 92 -2.98 2.28 13.72
C LEU A 92 -3.11 3.09 15.02
N SER A 93 -2.12 3.91 15.37
CA SER A 93 -2.22 4.82 16.53
C SER A 93 -3.41 5.75 16.39
N TYR A 94 -3.64 6.32 15.20
CA TYR A 94 -4.81 7.18 14.95
C TYR A 94 -6.13 6.42 15.01
N TYR A 95 -6.16 5.20 14.47
CA TYR A 95 -7.32 4.33 14.59
C TYR A 95 -7.66 4.05 16.06
N LYS A 96 -6.67 3.73 16.89
CA LYS A 96 -6.82 3.44 18.33
C LYS A 96 -7.23 4.66 19.16
N LEU A 97 -6.82 5.87 18.78
CA LEU A 97 -7.14 7.13 19.51
C LEU A 97 -8.60 7.57 19.38
N GLY A 98 -9.36 7.05 18.41
CA GLY A 98 -10.77 7.38 18.23
C GLY A 98 -11.03 8.82 17.74
N SER A 99 -12.25 8.98 17.23
CA SER A 99 -12.83 10.09 16.44
C SER A 99 -12.37 11.53 16.76
N ARG A 100 -12.06 11.92 18.01
CA ARG A 100 -11.79 13.33 18.35
C ARG A 100 -10.31 13.74 18.29
N GLN A 101 -9.41 12.95 18.88
CA GLN A 101 -7.97 13.21 18.83
C GLN A 101 -7.36 12.82 17.48
N GLY A 102 -7.86 11.75 16.86
CA GLY A 102 -7.40 11.31 15.53
C GLY A 102 -7.65 12.35 14.43
N ARG A 103 -8.70 13.18 14.53
CA ARG A 103 -9.02 14.25 13.55
C ARG A 103 -8.05 15.44 13.59
N VAL A 104 -7.55 15.81 14.76
CA VAL A 104 -6.69 17.01 14.94
C VAL A 104 -5.28 16.76 14.40
N GLU A 105 -4.74 15.55 14.55
CA GLU A 105 -3.46 15.15 13.95
C GLU A 105 -3.57 14.78 12.46
N LEU A 106 -4.77 14.78 11.89
CA LEU A 106 -5.09 14.26 10.55
C LEU A 106 -4.73 15.17 9.38
N HIS A 107 -4.22 16.38 9.64
CA HIS A 107 -3.85 17.34 8.60
C HIS A 107 -2.65 16.86 7.75
N SER A 108 -2.02 15.74 8.12
CA SER A 108 -1.13 14.99 7.23
C SER A 108 -1.96 14.17 6.23
N ASN A 109 -1.79 14.45 4.93
CA ASN A 109 -2.51 13.83 3.80
C ASN A 109 -2.67 12.30 3.91
N LEU A 110 -1.69 11.59 4.47
CA LEU A 110 -1.71 10.12 4.60
C LEU A 110 -2.72 9.63 5.66
N SER A 111 -2.88 10.33 6.77
CA SER A 111 -3.78 9.90 7.85
C SER A 111 -5.25 10.03 7.45
N THR A 112 -5.59 11.03 6.62
CA THR A 112 -6.93 11.21 6.03
C THR A 112 -7.30 10.04 5.10
N MET A 113 -6.30 9.46 4.43
CA MET A 113 -6.46 8.27 3.58
C MET A 113 -6.98 7.09 4.39
N VAL A 114 -6.44 6.89 5.60
CA VAL A 114 -6.76 5.76 6.46
C VAL A 114 -8.05 5.97 7.23
N TYR A 115 -8.26 7.14 7.84
CA TYR A 115 -9.44 7.38 8.67
C TYR A 115 -10.75 7.19 7.88
N ARG A 116 -10.83 7.67 6.63
CA ARG A 116 -12.01 7.46 5.77
C ARG A 116 -12.34 5.98 5.52
N HIS A 117 -11.33 5.13 5.51
CA HIS A 117 -11.42 3.73 5.09
C HIS A 117 -11.58 2.77 6.28
N VAL A 118 -11.06 3.15 7.45
CA VAL A 118 -11.04 2.29 8.64
C VAL A 118 -12.05 2.74 9.69
N ALA A 119 -12.45 4.02 9.72
CA ALA A 119 -13.52 4.44 10.61
C ALA A 119 -14.84 3.75 10.22
N PRO A 120 -15.58 3.13 11.16
CA PRO A 120 -16.91 2.64 10.89
C PRO A 120 -17.76 3.79 10.33
N SER A 121 -18.49 3.54 9.24
CA SER A 121 -19.42 4.46 8.57
C SER A 121 -20.63 4.87 9.44
N GLN A 122 -20.51 4.79 10.76
CA GLN A 122 -21.54 5.00 11.78
C GLN A 122 -21.28 6.27 12.60
N SER A 123 -20.71 7.31 12.01
CA SER A 123 -21.01 8.67 12.49
C SER A 123 -22.33 9.13 11.88
N GLN A 124 -23.41 8.39 12.11
CA GLN A 124 -24.71 9.03 12.22
C GLN A 124 -24.60 9.92 13.45
N LEU A 125 -24.17 11.16 13.22
CA LEU A 125 -24.38 12.28 14.11
C LEU A 125 -25.91 12.45 14.23
N ASN A 126 -26.55 11.60 15.03
CA ASN A 126 -27.87 11.88 15.52
C ASN A 126 -27.71 12.99 16.55
N LEU A 127 -27.60 14.23 16.06
CA LEU A 127 -27.86 15.44 16.83
C LEU A 127 -29.35 15.39 17.20
N VAL A 128 -29.68 14.59 18.20
CA VAL A 128 -30.90 14.79 18.97
C VAL A 128 -30.65 16.06 19.78
N VAL A 129 -31.04 17.19 19.22
CA VAL A 129 -31.27 18.40 20.00
C VAL A 129 -32.44 18.06 20.92
N SER A 130 -32.10 17.65 22.13
CA SER A 130 -33.02 17.50 23.25
C SER A 130 -33.72 18.85 23.47
N LYS A 131 -34.95 18.95 22.98
CA LYS A 131 -35.85 20.04 23.34
C LYS A 131 -36.11 19.93 24.84
N SER A 132 -35.55 20.86 25.61
CA SER A 132 -35.89 21.02 27.03
C SER A 132 -36.46 22.40 27.23
N ARG A 133 -37.78 22.38 27.48
CA ARG A 133 -38.64 23.34 28.17
C ARG A 133 -38.60 24.80 27.74
#